data_AF-A0A0U5JEU8-F1
#
_entry.id   AF-A0A0U5JEU8-F1
#
_cell.length_a   1.000
_cell.length_b   1.000
_cell.length_c   1.000
_cell.angle_alpha   90.00
_cell.angle_beta   90.00
_cell.angle_gamma   90.00
#
_symmetry.space_group_name_H-M   'P 1'
#
loop_
_entity.id
_entity.type
_entity.pdbx_description
1 polymer ?
#
loop_
_entity_poly.entity_id
_entity_poly.type
_entity_poly.pdbx_seq_one_letter_code
_entity_poly.pdbx_strand_id
1 'polypeptide(L)'
;MKFKFYFISLFLLCSAVLFSHEGHQHADALMLSAPETTMNLHEGGLIGWILWLGHLHLVFLHFPIALIIMTVVAEILFFWHDSFLFDHAARFMITAAAILAPITALFGFALGFGQFYEGSMNDIYAWHRYFGVVTAILALWAATLREHYARGKSESLKSYYTCLFFAFLVVNLTGLFGGILAFGFPL
;
A
#
# COMPACT_ATOMS: atom_id res chain seq x y z
N MET A 1 26.61 1.60 -10.61
CA MET A 1 26.91 1.33 -9.18
C MET A 1 26.56 2.48 -8.23
N LYS A 2 27.06 3.70 -8.42
CA LYS A 2 26.81 4.83 -7.48
C LYS A 2 25.32 5.12 -7.19
N PHE A 3 24.44 5.02 -8.20
CA PHE A 3 23.00 5.26 -8.03
C PHE A 3 22.30 4.24 -7.10
N LYS A 4 22.70 2.96 -7.14
CA LYS A 4 22.15 1.92 -6.26
C LYS A 4 22.49 2.18 -4.78
N PHE A 5 23.68 2.73 -4.50
CA PHE A 5 24.09 3.10 -3.13
C PHE A 5 23.27 4.27 -2.57
N TYR A 6 23.01 5.32 -3.37
CA TYR A 6 22.17 6.43 -2.94
C TYR A 6 20.73 6.00 -2.68
N PHE A 7 20.21 5.07 -3.50
CA PHE A 7 18.87 4.50 -3.32
C PHE A 7 18.70 3.77 -1.99
N ILE A 8 19.64 2.88 -1.65
CA ILE A 8 19.61 2.12 -0.40
C ILE A 8 19.78 3.05 0.80
N SER A 9 20.69 4.02 0.73
CA SER A 9 20.89 4.98 1.82
C SER A 9 19.65 5.84 2.08
N LEU A 10 18.94 6.25 1.03
CA LEU A 10 17.69 6.99 1.14
C LEU A 10 16.55 6.11 1.70
N PHE A 11 16.50 4.85 1.30
CA PHE A 11 15.51 3.88 1.77
C PHE A 11 15.67 3.56 3.26
N LEU A 12 16.90 3.27 3.68
CA LEU A 12 17.24 3.00 5.09
C LEU A 12 16.99 4.22 5.98
N LEU A 13 17.24 5.43 5.47
CA LEU A 13 16.92 6.65 6.19
C LEU A 13 15.41 6.79 6.40
N CYS A 14 14.60 6.43 5.39
CA CYS A 14 13.15 6.55 5.48
C CYS A 14 12.51 5.47 6.35
N SER A 15 13.02 4.24 6.33
CA SER A 15 12.58 3.19 7.27
C SER A 15 12.91 3.55 8.72
N ALA A 16 14.08 4.15 8.99
CA ALA A 16 14.44 4.59 10.32
C ALA A 16 13.50 5.68 10.88
N VAL A 17 12.92 6.53 10.01
CA VAL A 17 11.93 7.55 10.41
C VAL A 17 10.55 6.93 10.67
N LEU A 18 10.16 5.89 9.93
CA LEU A 18 8.88 5.20 10.12
C LEU A 18 8.85 4.32 11.37
N PHE A 19 9.99 3.72 11.75
CA PHE A 19 10.10 2.87 12.95
C PHE A 19 10.46 3.64 14.24
N SER A 20 10.77 4.94 14.19
CA SER A 20 11.13 5.70 15.40
C SER A 20 9.93 6.16 16.24
N HIS A 21 8.70 5.84 15.83
CA HIS A 21 7.48 6.23 16.53
C HIS A 21 6.60 5.01 16.90
N GLU A 22 7.17 4.09 17.69
CA GLU A 22 6.35 3.10 18.42
C GLU A 22 6.34 3.46 19.91
N GLY A 23 5.41 4.34 20.27
CA GLY A 23 4.96 4.55 21.64
C GLY A 23 3.81 3.58 21.95
N HIS A 24 3.95 2.88 23.07
CA HIS A 24 3.08 1.82 23.57
C HIS A 24 1.61 2.19 23.80
N GLN A 25 0.75 1.15 23.78
CA GLN A 25 -0.67 1.07 24.21
C GLN A 25 -1.64 1.78 23.23
N HIS A 26 -2.66 1.13 22.66
CA HIS A 26 -3.78 0.49 23.34
C HIS A 26 -4.45 -0.57 22.44
N ALA A 27 -4.41 -1.82 22.89
CA ALA A 27 -5.30 -2.87 22.43
C ALA A 27 -6.44 -2.97 23.45
N ASP A 28 -7.48 -2.14 23.35
CA ASP A 28 -8.70 -2.26 24.19
C ASP A 28 -9.92 -1.42 23.73
N ALA A 29 -10.05 -1.09 22.44
CA ALA A 29 -11.20 -0.30 21.94
C ALA A 29 -12.00 -1.01 20.83
N LEU A 30 -11.88 -2.33 20.71
CA LEU A 30 -12.68 -3.14 19.80
C LEU A 30 -13.88 -3.69 20.58
N MET A 31 -14.97 -2.91 20.73
CA MET A 31 -16.35 -3.41 21.01
C MET A 31 -17.44 -2.33 21.29
N LEU A 32 -17.22 -1.01 21.11
CA LEU A 32 -18.25 0.00 21.47
C LEU A 32 -18.34 1.19 20.50
N SER A 33 -18.85 0.97 19.28
CA SER A 33 -19.65 1.95 18.52
C SER A 33 -19.99 1.45 17.11
N ALA A 34 -20.63 0.28 16.99
CA ALA A 34 -21.43 0.04 15.79
C ALA A 34 -22.80 0.67 16.06
N PRO A 35 -23.17 1.80 15.41
CA PRO A 35 -24.55 2.24 15.47
C PRO A 35 -25.44 1.14 14.89
N GLU A 36 -26.55 0.86 15.58
CA GLU A 36 -27.64 -0.07 15.24
C GLU A 36 -28.26 0.12 13.85
N THR A 37 -27.71 1.01 13.02
CA THR A 37 -28.16 1.32 11.66
C THR A 37 -27.77 0.25 10.63
N THR A 38 -26.81 -0.63 10.93
CA THR A 38 -26.36 -1.68 9.99
C THR A 38 -27.26 -2.91 9.96
N MET A 39 -28.23 -3.04 10.87
CA MET A 39 -29.10 -4.22 10.94
C MET A 39 -30.31 -4.19 9.97
N ASN A 40 -30.51 -3.09 9.24
CA ASN A 40 -31.67 -2.92 8.33
C ASN A 40 -31.29 -2.80 6.83
N LEU A 41 -30.03 -2.99 6.44
CA LEU A 41 -29.62 -2.97 5.02
C LEU A 41 -29.51 -4.36 4.39
N HIS A 42 -29.94 -5.42 5.08
CA HIS A 42 -29.99 -6.78 4.54
C HIS A 42 -31.31 -7.05 3.80
N GLU A 43 -31.52 -6.31 2.71
CA GLU A 43 -32.62 -6.51 1.74
C GLU A 43 -32.02 -6.46 0.32
N GLY A 44 -31.24 -7.50 -0.06
CA GLY A 44 -31.00 -7.96 -1.45
C GLY A 44 -30.59 -6.99 -2.58
N GLY A 45 -30.34 -5.71 -2.30
CA GLY A 45 -30.14 -4.66 -3.30
C GLY A 45 -28.70 -4.48 -3.76
N LEU A 46 -28.52 -3.80 -4.90
CA LEU A 46 -27.21 -3.50 -5.51
C LEU A 46 -26.24 -2.79 -4.55
N ILE A 47 -26.75 -1.92 -3.67
CA ILE A 47 -25.95 -1.22 -2.65
C ILE A 47 -25.38 -2.19 -1.62
N GLY A 48 -26.16 -3.18 -1.17
CA GLY A 48 -25.70 -4.21 -0.23
C GLY A 48 -24.57 -5.05 -0.83
N TRP A 49 -24.69 -5.42 -2.10
CA TRP A 49 -23.61 -6.12 -2.82
C TRP A 49 -22.33 -5.29 -2.96
N ILE A 50 -22.44 -3.99 -3.25
CA ILE A 50 -21.29 -3.08 -3.31
C ILE A 50 -20.59 -3.02 -1.95
N LEU A 51 -21.34 -2.80 -0.86
CA LEU A 51 -20.75 -2.73 0.48
C LEU A 51 -20.12 -4.06 0.90
N TRP A 52 -20.76 -5.19 0.61
CA TRP A 52 -20.19 -6.51 0.88
C TRP A 52 -18.85 -6.72 0.14
N LEU A 53 -18.78 -6.39 -1.15
CA LEU A 53 -17.51 -6.40 -1.90
C LEU A 53 -16.50 -5.41 -1.33
N GLY A 54 -16.95 -4.27 -0.81
CA GLY A 54 -16.10 -3.28 -0.15
C GLY A 54 -15.34 -3.85 1.05
N HIS A 55 -15.94 -4.74 1.85
CA HIS A 55 -15.27 -5.35 3.00
C HIS A 55 -14.05 -6.20 2.60
N LEU A 56 -13.99 -6.68 1.35
CA LEU A 56 -12.81 -7.36 0.82
C LEU A 56 -11.58 -6.44 0.80
N HIS A 57 -11.74 -5.12 0.83
CA HIS A 57 -10.64 -4.18 0.96
C HIS A 57 -9.73 -4.51 2.16
N LEU A 58 -10.31 -4.84 3.33
CA LEU A 58 -9.56 -5.16 4.54
C LEU A 58 -8.71 -6.44 4.41
N VAL A 59 -9.21 -7.40 3.65
CA VAL A 59 -8.48 -8.64 3.34
C VAL A 59 -7.39 -8.36 2.32
N PHE A 60 -7.74 -7.66 1.24
CA PHE A 60 -6.85 -7.48 0.10
C PHE A 60 -5.74 -6.45 0.34
N LEU A 61 -5.92 -5.48 1.24
CA LEU A 61 -4.94 -4.41 1.46
C LEU A 61 -3.57 -4.91 1.90
N HIS A 62 -3.50 -6.02 2.63
CA HIS A 62 -2.24 -6.55 3.16
C HIS A 62 -1.31 -7.03 2.06
N PHE A 63 -1.86 -7.56 0.96
CA PHE A 63 -1.07 -8.12 -0.12
C PHE A 63 -0.22 -7.07 -0.87
N PRO A 64 -0.79 -6.00 -1.49
CA PRO A 64 0.02 -5.02 -2.19
C PRO A 64 0.99 -4.29 -1.24
N ILE A 65 0.61 -4.04 0.02
CA ILE A 65 1.52 -3.45 1.03
C ILE A 65 2.74 -4.36 1.23
N ALA A 66 2.51 -5.62 1.61
CA ALA A 66 3.59 -6.57 1.86
C ALA A 66 4.43 -6.84 0.62
N LEU A 67 3.81 -6.99 -0.56
CA LEU A 67 4.52 -7.26 -1.81
C LEU A 67 5.40 -6.09 -2.25
N ILE A 68 4.97 -4.84 -2.11
CA ILE A 68 5.80 -3.68 -2.43
C ILE A 68 6.98 -3.60 -1.46
N ILE A 69 6.74 -3.75 -0.15
CA ILE A 69 7.80 -3.75 0.86
C ILE A 69 8.82 -4.87 0.58
N MET A 70 8.34 -6.09 0.36
CA MET A 70 9.19 -7.25 0.10
C MET A 70 9.90 -7.17 -1.26
N THR A 71 9.34 -6.48 -2.26
CA THR A 71 10.06 -6.14 -3.49
C THR A 71 11.32 -5.34 -3.16
N VAL A 72 11.22 -4.34 -2.29
CA VAL A 72 12.41 -3.54 -1.91
C VAL A 72 13.41 -4.38 -1.14
N VAL A 73 12.94 -5.22 -0.19
CA VAL A 73 13.82 -6.14 0.55
C VAL A 73 14.56 -7.06 -0.42
N ALA A 74 13.88 -7.65 -1.40
CA ALA A 74 14.50 -8.50 -2.41
C ALA A 74 15.48 -7.73 -3.31
N GLU A 75 15.21 -6.48 -3.68
CA GLU A 75 16.18 -5.65 -4.41
C GLU A 75 17.45 -5.36 -3.60
N ILE A 76 17.32 -5.13 -2.30
CA ILE A 76 18.47 -4.94 -1.39
C ILE A 76 19.27 -6.24 -1.26
N LEU A 77 18.59 -7.38 -1.08
CA LEU A 77 19.25 -8.69 -1.00
C LEU A 77 19.92 -9.09 -2.31
N PHE A 78 19.29 -8.79 -3.45
CA PHE A 78 19.89 -8.98 -4.76
C PHE A 78 21.18 -8.16 -4.90
N PHE A 79 21.19 -6.93 -4.40
CA PHE A 79 22.38 -6.10 -4.44
C PHE A 79 23.54 -6.65 -3.60
N TRP A 80 23.28 -7.23 -2.42
CA TRP A 80 24.34 -7.77 -1.56
C TRP A 80 24.81 -9.16 -1.95
N HIS A 81 23.89 -10.02 -2.40
CA HIS A 81 24.19 -11.42 -2.67
C HIS A 81 24.40 -11.74 -4.16
N ASP A 82 24.06 -10.80 -5.06
CA ASP A 82 24.11 -10.97 -6.52
C ASP A 82 23.43 -12.26 -7.01
N SER A 83 22.41 -12.70 -6.28
CA SER A 83 21.73 -13.98 -6.51
C SER A 83 20.48 -13.77 -7.37
N PHE A 84 20.41 -14.48 -8.49
CA PHE A 84 19.23 -14.49 -9.36
C PHE A 84 17.93 -14.84 -8.62
N LEU A 85 17.99 -15.57 -7.50
CA LEU A 85 16.82 -15.85 -6.68
C LEU A 85 16.10 -14.57 -6.24
N PHE A 86 16.85 -13.58 -5.74
CA PHE A 86 16.29 -12.32 -5.25
C PHE A 86 15.81 -11.42 -6.38
N ASP A 87 16.48 -11.45 -7.54
CA ASP A 87 16.03 -10.73 -8.74
C ASP A 87 14.67 -11.26 -9.24
N HIS A 88 14.52 -12.59 -9.34
CA HIS A 88 13.25 -13.21 -9.74
C HIS A 88 12.16 -12.97 -8.70
N ALA A 89 12.48 -13.04 -7.40
CA ALA A 89 11.54 -12.75 -6.33
C ALA A 89 11.03 -11.30 -6.40
N ALA A 90 11.92 -10.32 -6.57
CA ALA A 90 11.55 -8.91 -6.69
C ALA A 90 10.63 -8.67 -7.90
N ARG A 91 10.97 -9.26 -9.06
CA ARG A 91 10.13 -9.18 -10.27
C ARG A 91 8.75 -9.80 -10.05
N PHE A 92 8.67 -10.99 -9.45
CA PHE A 92 7.40 -11.64 -9.14
C PHE A 92 6.54 -10.78 -8.20
N MET A 93 7.13 -10.29 -7.10
CA MET A 93 6.41 -9.53 -6.09
C MET A 93 5.85 -8.21 -6.62
N ILE A 94 6.64 -7.44 -7.39
CA ILE A 94 6.14 -6.18 -7.95
C ILE A 94 5.05 -6.41 -9.00
N THR A 95 5.13 -7.50 -9.78
CA THR A 95 4.06 -7.88 -10.72
C THR A 95 2.80 -8.29 -9.99
N ALA A 96 2.90 -9.09 -8.92
CA ALA A 96 1.75 -9.46 -8.09
C ALA A 96 1.12 -8.23 -7.42
N ALA A 97 1.94 -7.29 -6.90
CA ALA A 97 1.47 -6.03 -6.34
C ALA A 97 0.73 -5.18 -7.37
N ALA A 98 1.23 -5.11 -8.60
CA ALA A 98 0.63 -4.37 -9.70
C ALA A 98 -0.76 -4.90 -10.09
N ILE A 99 -1.02 -6.19 -9.89
CA ILE A 99 -2.34 -6.80 -10.13
C ILE A 99 -3.27 -6.55 -8.95
N LEU A 100 -2.77 -6.73 -7.72
CA LEU A 100 -3.61 -6.69 -6.51
C LEU A 100 -3.91 -5.26 -6.02
N ALA A 101 -3.02 -4.29 -6.23
CA ALA A 101 -3.23 -2.92 -5.78
C ALA A 101 -4.45 -2.24 -6.44
N PRO A 102 -4.68 -2.34 -7.77
CA PRO A 102 -5.90 -1.83 -8.39
C PRO A 102 -7.17 -2.49 -7.84
N ILE A 103 -7.16 -3.82 -7.67
CA ILE A 103 -8.30 -4.57 -7.10
C ILE A 103 -8.62 -4.08 -5.68
N THR A 104 -7.58 -3.92 -4.86
CA THR A 104 -7.68 -3.39 -3.50
C THR A 104 -8.27 -1.98 -3.48
N ALA A 105 -7.81 -1.10 -4.38
CA ALA A 105 -8.31 0.27 -4.49
C ALA A 105 -9.79 0.29 -4.90
N LEU A 106 -10.21 -0.57 -5.83
CA LEU A 106 -11.61 -0.71 -6.23
C LEU A 106 -12.50 -1.13 -5.05
N PHE A 107 -12.06 -2.12 -4.26
CA PHE A 107 -12.77 -2.49 -3.03
C PHE A 107 -12.78 -1.34 -2.02
N GLY A 108 -11.72 -0.53 -1.93
CA GLY A 108 -11.69 0.65 -1.08
C GLY A 108 -12.74 1.70 -1.47
N PHE A 109 -12.94 1.94 -2.77
CA PHE A 109 -14.02 2.82 -3.25
C PHE A 109 -15.40 2.24 -2.95
N ALA A 110 -15.58 0.92 -3.06
CA ALA A 110 -16.83 0.25 -2.71
C ALA A 110 -17.12 0.34 -1.21
N LEU A 111 -16.11 0.17 -0.35
CA LEU A 111 -16.22 0.30 1.11
C LEU A 111 -16.54 1.74 1.53
N GLY A 112 -15.92 2.72 0.85
CA GLY A 112 -16.16 4.14 1.08
C GLY A 112 -17.47 4.67 0.50
N PHE A 113 -18.28 3.83 -0.14
CA PHE A 113 -19.52 4.27 -0.76
C PHE A 113 -20.54 4.71 0.30
N GLY A 114 -20.97 5.97 0.24
CA GLY A 114 -21.90 6.55 1.21
C GLY A 114 -21.28 6.85 2.59
N GLN A 115 -19.96 6.71 2.74
CA GLN A 115 -19.25 7.10 3.96
C GLN A 115 -18.95 8.60 3.96
N PHE A 116 -19.24 9.25 5.08
CA PHE A 116 -18.96 10.67 5.30
C PHE A 116 -18.18 10.82 6.60
N TYR A 117 -17.09 11.58 6.55
CA TYR A 117 -16.27 11.93 7.70
C TYR A 117 -16.39 13.43 7.97
N GLU A 118 -16.29 13.82 9.23
CA GLU A 118 -16.32 15.22 9.65
C GLU A 118 -14.93 15.70 10.09
N GLY A 119 -14.69 17.01 9.97
CA GLY A 119 -13.45 17.66 10.43
C GLY A 119 -12.18 17.06 9.81
N SER A 120 -11.14 16.92 10.63
CA SER A 120 -9.83 16.41 10.20
C SER A 120 -9.85 14.98 9.67
N MET A 121 -10.84 14.17 10.05
CA MET A 121 -10.98 12.80 9.54
C MET A 121 -11.38 12.78 8.06
N ASN A 122 -12.09 13.80 7.58
CA ASN A 122 -12.39 13.93 6.15
C ASN A 122 -11.13 14.15 5.31
N ASP A 123 -10.19 14.96 5.80
CA ASP A 123 -8.92 15.20 5.11
C ASP A 123 -8.08 13.91 5.07
N ILE A 124 -8.01 13.18 6.19
CA ILE A 124 -7.29 11.89 6.26
C ILE A 124 -7.92 10.87 5.30
N TYR A 125 -9.25 10.78 5.26
CA TYR A 125 -9.96 9.92 4.32
C TYR A 125 -9.67 10.29 2.85
N ALA A 126 -9.67 11.59 2.53
CA ALA A 126 -9.33 12.06 1.19
C ALA A 126 -7.89 11.69 0.81
N TRP A 127 -6.93 11.97 1.70
CA TRP A 127 -5.53 11.63 1.46
C TRP A 127 -5.29 10.12 1.36
N HIS A 128 -5.94 9.31 2.20
CA HIS A 128 -5.89 7.85 2.11
C HIS A 128 -6.35 7.35 0.73
N ARG A 129 -7.47 7.90 0.21
CA ARG A 129 -7.99 7.54 -1.12
C ARG A 129 -7.03 7.95 -2.23
N TYR A 130 -6.52 9.18 -2.20
CA TYR A 130 -5.57 9.64 -3.21
C TYR A 130 -4.29 8.81 -3.20
N PHE A 131 -3.73 8.53 -2.03
CA PHE A 131 -2.51 7.73 -1.92
C PHE A 131 -2.74 6.25 -2.28
N GLY A 132 -3.93 5.70 -2.02
CA GLY A 132 -4.31 4.37 -2.51
C GLY A 132 -4.29 4.27 -4.04
N VAL A 133 -4.87 5.26 -4.73
CA VAL A 133 -4.84 5.33 -6.20
C VAL A 133 -3.42 5.52 -6.72
N VAL A 134 -2.65 6.45 -6.12
CA VAL A 134 -1.25 6.68 -6.50
C VAL A 134 -0.40 5.42 -6.30
N THR A 135 -0.62 4.68 -5.21
CA THR A 135 0.06 3.39 -4.96
C THR A 135 -0.23 2.39 -6.08
N ALA A 136 -1.49 2.25 -6.51
CA ALA A 136 -1.85 1.34 -7.60
C ALA A 136 -1.18 1.73 -8.93
N ILE A 137 -1.15 3.03 -9.25
CA ILE A 137 -0.47 3.55 -10.46
C ILE A 137 1.04 3.30 -10.38
N LEU A 138 1.67 3.60 -9.25
CA LEU A 138 3.10 3.38 -9.05
C LEU A 138 3.47 1.90 -9.09
N ALA A 139 2.65 1.00 -8.55
CA ALA A 139 2.88 -0.44 -8.62
C ALA A 139 2.84 -0.94 -10.08
N LEU A 140 1.83 -0.52 -10.86
CA LEU A 140 1.73 -0.82 -12.30
C LEU A 140 2.94 -0.27 -13.06
N TRP A 141 3.34 0.97 -12.78
CA TRP A 141 4.49 1.58 -13.46
C TRP A 141 5.82 0.92 -13.06
N ALA A 142 6.02 0.60 -11.80
CA ALA A 142 7.19 -0.11 -11.33
C ALA A 142 7.29 -1.51 -11.98
N ALA A 143 6.18 -2.24 -12.14
CA ALA A 143 6.16 -3.52 -12.82
C ALA A 143 6.52 -3.41 -14.32
N THR A 144 6.00 -2.40 -15.02
CA THR A 144 6.35 -2.17 -16.44
C THR A 144 7.82 -1.76 -16.62
N LEU A 145 8.33 -0.86 -15.77
CA LEU A 145 9.74 -0.46 -15.75
C LEU A 145 10.66 -1.64 -15.41
N ARG A 146 10.23 -2.54 -14.51
CA ARG A 146 10.96 -3.77 -14.18
C ARG A 146 11.07 -4.69 -15.38
N GLU A 147 9.99 -4.88 -16.11
CA GLU A 147 9.98 -5.70 -17.32
C GLU A 147 10.88 -5.10 -18.42
N HIS A 148 10.86 -3.78 -18.60
CA HIS A 148 11.75 -3.10 -19.54
C HIS A 148 13.23 -3.24 -19.16
N TYR A 149 13.55 -3.14 -17.87
CA TYR A 149 14.89 -3.38 -17.35
C TYR A 149 15.35 -4.81 -17.64
N ALA A 150 14.52 -5.82 -17.37
CA ALA A 150 14.84 -7.23 -17.61
C ALA A 150 15.15 -7.55 -19.09
N ARG A 151 14.66 -6.73 -20.03
CA ARG A 151 14.93 -6.84 -21.47
C ARG A 151 16.19 -6.09 -21.93
N GLY A 152 17.04 -5.63 -21.01
CA GLY A 152 18.33 -5.00 -21.32
C GLY A 152 18.29 -3.49 -21.59
N LYS A 153 17.17 -2.81 -21.31
CA LYS A 153 17.09 -1.34 -21.44
C LYS A 153 17.68 -0.65 -20.20
N SER A 154 18.97 -0.31 -20.24
CA SER A 154 19.73 0.29 -19.12
C SER A 154 19.10 1.56 -18.55
N GLU A 155 18.55 2.45 -19.38
CA GLU A 155 17.90 3.70 -18.94
C GLU A 155 16.66 3.45 -18.05
N SER A 156 16.04 2.27 -18.15
CA SER A 156 14.88 1.89 -17.33
C SER A 156 15.24 1.64 -15.87
N LEU A 157 16.51 1.37 -15.56
CA LEU A 157 16.94 0.97 -14.22
C LEU A 157 16.80 2.10 -13.19
N LYS A 158 17.25 3.31 -13.56
CA LYS A 158 17.15 4.49 -12.69
C LYS A 158 15.69 4.82 -12.39
N SER A 159 14.86 4.83 -13.45
CA SER A 159 13.43 5.09 -13.37
C SER A 159 12.70 4.04 -12.55
N TYR A 160 13.04 2.76 -12.71
CA TYR A 160 12.47 1.65 -11.94
C TYR A 160 12.69 1.85 -10.44
N TYR A 161 13.94 2.03 -10.00
CA TYR A 161 14.23 2.23 -8.59
C TYR A 161 13.54 3.47 -8.06
N THR A 162 13.62 4.59 -8.78
CA THR A 162 12.94 5.84 -8.37
C THR A 162 11.45 5.61 -8.15
N CYS A 163 10.78 4.95 -9.11
CA CYS A 163 9.37 4.60 -9.01
C CYS A 163 9.08 3.67 -7.82
N LEU A 164 9.92 2.65 -7.60
CA LEU A 164 9.78 1.70 -6.50
C LEU A 164 9.92 2.38 -5.13
N PHE A 165 10.83 3.34 -4.99
CA PHE A 165 10.95 4.12 -3.75
C PHE A 165 9.70 4.93 -3.47
N PHE A 166 9.16 5.66 -4.46
CA PHE A 166 7.90 6.37 -4.27
C PHE A 166 6.74 5.42 -4.00
N ALA A 167 6.68 4.25 -4.66
CA ALA A 167 5.66 3.24 -4.39
C ALA A 167 5.72 2.79 -2.92
N PHE A 168 6.94 2.52 -2.41
CA PHE A 168 7.15 2.18 -1.01
C PHE A 168 6.75 3.31 -0.05
N LEU A 169 7.13 4.56 -0.33
CA LEU A 169 6.74 5.67 0.55
C LEU A 169 5.22 5.84 0.60
N VAL A 170 4.59 5.93 -0.56
CA VAL A 170 3.15 6.21 -0.67
C VAL A 170 2.32 5.06 -0.11
N VAL A 171 2.73 3.80 -0.30
CA VAL A 171 1.97 2.66 0.26
C VAL A 171 2.02 2.65 1.80
N ASN A 172 3.15 3.01 2.40
CA ASN A 172 3.26 3.12 3.85
C ASN A 172 2.42 4.28 4.40
N LEU A 173 2.43 5.44 3.74
CA LEU A 173 1.55 6.57 4.10
C LEU A 173 0.06 6.21 3.94
N THR A 174 -0.29 5.49 2.87
CA THR A 174 -1.65 4.99 2.66
C THR A 174 -2.07 4.07 3.80
N GLY A 175 -1.19 3.14 4.20
CA GLY A 175 -1.41 2.23 5.32
C GLY A 175 -1.56 2.96 6.65
N LEU A 176 -0.71 3.95 6.92
CA LEU A 176 -0.79 4.79 8.12
C LEU A 176 -2.15 5.51 8.21
N PHE A 177 -2.59 6.16 7.14
CA PHE A 177 -3.89 6.82 7.12
C PHE A 177 -5.05 5.82 7.22
N GLY A 178 -4.92 4.64 6.62
CA GLY A 178 -5.89 3.55 6.77
C GLY A 178 -6.00 3.08 8.22
N GLY A 179 -4.87 2.97 8.93
CA GLY A 179 -4.83 2.66 10.36
C GLY A 179 -5.49 3.74 11.21
N ILE A 180 -5.25 5.02 10.93
CA ILE A 180 -5.90 6.13 11.63
C ILE A 180 -7.42 6.14 11.39
N LEU A 181 -7.88 5.80 10.19
CA LEU A 181 -9.32 5.68 9.91
C LEU A 181 -9.96 4.49 10.65
N ALA A 182 -9.21 3.40 10.84
CA ALA A 182 -9.71 2.20 11.51
C ALA A 182 -9.68 2.30 13.05
N PHE A 183 -8.67 2.96 13.61
CA PHE A 183 -8.40 2.96 15.06
C PHE A 183 -8.45 4.35 15.70
N GLY A 184 -8.57 5.42 14.92
CA GLY A 184 -8.46 6.81 15.39
C GLY A 184 -7.01 7.28 15.49
N PHE A 185 -6.82 8.51 15.97
CA PHE A 185 -5.48 9.02 16.23
C PHE A 185 -4.85 8.30 17.42
N PRO A 186 -3.58 7.86 17.33
CA PRO A 186 -2.81 7.55 18.52
C PRO A 186 -2.60 8.86 19.29
N LEU A 187 -3.36 9.05 20.37
CA LEU A 187 -3.20 10.13 21.34
C LEU A 187 -2.34 9.65 22.51
#